data_AF-A0A7R9MQ28-F1
#
_entry.id   AF-A0A7R9MQ28-F1
#
_cell.length_a   1.000
_cell.length_b   1.000
_cell.length_c   1.000
_cell.angle_alpha   90.00
_cell.angle_beta   90.00
_cell.angle_gamma   90.00
#
_symmetry.space_group_name_H-M   'P 1'
#
loop_
_entity.id
_entity.type
_entity.pdbx_description
1 polymer ?
#
loop_
_entity_poly.entity_id
_entity_poly.type
_entity_poly.pdbx_seq_one_letter_code
_entity_poly.pdbx_strand_id
1 'polypeptide(L)'
;MASRFAKEGIGEVLLAAQMSPQLQKLLPSDVMLSTPHLTKDEFHLLLEYPLDENWDDKYVSPRANRFIVHNDHKNPLLASLDTFYEKTAAFRPDLVIVSGLQMMDNFPIDFEVRRQRIQVLRQSLIDLRTNDPKVRIHFEMASFSEEILLKTITETIFPIVDSIGLNEQEVNNLYNLYTYGNISFVSDPYPRVALVLDQMRHLYSMLNSESTGRLTRIHVHTLAFQAILAKKGSNWKALMASSAKAALTAHRHTCGSEVIDVNKAKLIVDESFSTTRSDSNKRRIGFDAKN
;
A
#
# COMPACT_ATOMS: atom_id res chain seq x y z
N MET A 1 3.20 -7.36 -4.92
CA MET A 1 4.08 -7.53 -3.74
C MET A 1 4.75 -8.90 -3.67
N ALA A 2 4.01 -10.03 -3.77
CA ALA A 2 4.61 -11.38 -3.70
C ALA A 2 5.85 -11.57 -4.61
N SER A 3 5.76 -11.22 -5.89
CA SER A 3 6.88 -11.30 -6.82
C SER A 3 8.08 -10.45 -6.40
N ARG A 4 7.86 -9.35 -5.67
CA ARG A 4 8.95 -8.51 -5.17
C ARG A 4 9.68 -9.19 -4.02
N PHE A 5 8.97 -9.82 -3.08
CA PHE A 5 9.58 -10.60 -2.00
C PHE A 5 10.42 -11.75 -2.53
N ALA A 6 9.90 -12.54 -3.48
CA ALA A 6 10.64 -13.61 -4.13
C ALA A 6 11.95 -13.08 -4.77
N LYS A 7 11.86 -12.01 -5.56
CA LYS A 7 13.03 -11.38 -6.17
C LYS A 7 14.01 -10.72 -5.18
N GLU A 8 13.62 -10.51 -3.92
CA GLU A 8 14.52 -10.06 -2.84
C GLU A 8 15.14 -11.24 -2.07
N GLY A 9 14.93 -12.48 -2.55
CA GLY A 9 15.52 -13.68 -1.97
C GLY A 9 14.70 -14.33 -0.86
N ILE A 10 13.43 -13.96 -0.70
CA ILE A 10 12.52 -14.70 0.19
C ILE A 10 12.10 -15.99 -0.52
N GLY A 11 12.64 -17.12 -0.04
CA GLY A 11 12.47 -18.43 -0.67
C GLY A 11 11.09 -19.06 -0.52
N GLU A 12 10.22 -18.50 0.32
CA GLU A 12 8.86 -19.00 0.54
C GLU A 12 7.88 -17.83 0.59
N VAL A 13 7.05 -17.67 -0.44
CA VAL A 13 6.03 -16.62 -0.51
C VAL A 13 4.67 -17.23 -0.83
N LEU A 14 3.74 -17.21 0.13
CA LEU A 14 2.35 -17.61 -0.08
C LEU A 14 1.51 -16.42 -0.60
N LEU A 15 0.81 -16.60 -1.72
CA LEU A 15 -0.05 -15.59 -2.34
C LEU A 15 -1.51 -16.06 -2.42
N ALA A 16 -2.40 -15.28 -1.80
CA ALA A 16 -3.85 -15.40 -1.98
C ALA A 16 -4.33 -14.66 -3.22
N ALA A 17 -4.21 -15.32 -4.37
CA ALA A 17 -4.77 -14.85 -5.63
C ALA A 17 -5.34 -16.03 -6.41
N GLN A 18 -6.38 -15.79 -7.19
CA GLN A 18 -6.97 -16.78 -8.10
C GLN A 18 -6.50 -16.47 -9.51
N MET A 19 -5.91 -17.46 -10.19
CA MET A 19 -5.37 -17.28 -11.54
C MET A 19 -5.31 -18.61 -12.29
N SER A 20 -5.20 -18.53 -13.61
CA SER A 20 -4.95 -19.67 -14.47
C SER A 20 -3.49 -20.14 -14.34
N PRO A 21 -3.19 -21.39 -14.75
CA PRO A 21 -1.81 -21.86 -14.83
C PRO A 21 -0.95 -20.99 -15.76
N GLN A 22 -1.54 -20.34 -16.76
CA GLN A 22 -0.81 -19.49 -17.70
C GLN A 22 -0.39 -18.18 -17.05
N LEU A 23 -1.26 -17.54 -16.29
CA LEU A 23 -0.92 -16.33 -15.53
C LEU A 23 0.08 -16.65 -14.41
N GLN A 24 -0.04 -17.81 -13.75
CA GLN A 24 0.93 -18.21 -12.72
C GLN A 24 2.37 -18.29 -13.25
N LYS A 25 2.58 -18.67 -14.53
CA LYS A 25 3.93 -18.71 -15.13
C LYS A 25 4.64 -17.36 -15.16
N LEU A 26 3.92 -16.24 -14.99
CA LEU A 26 4.49 -14.90 -14.90
C LEU A 26 5.02 -14.59 -13.48
N LEU A 27 4.68 -15.41 -12.49
CA LEU A 27 5.19 -15.28 -11.13
C LEU A 27 6.55 -16.01 -10.98
N PRO A 28 7.44 -15.50 -10.12
CA PRO A 28 8.63 -16.25 -9.72
C PRO A 28 8.26 -17.62 -9.12
N SER A 29 9.14 -18.61 -9.28
CA SER A 29 8.92 -19.99 -8.80
C SER A 29 8.73 -20.09 -7.29
N ASP A 30 9.27 -19.16 -6.52
CA ASP A 30 9.16 -19.13 -5.05
C ASP A 30 7.78 -18.64 -4.56
N VAL A 31 6.90 -18.21 -5.49
CA VAL A 31 5.54 -17.79 -5.17
C VAL A 31 4.57 -18.97 -5.27
N MET A 32 4.09 -19.40 -4.11
CA MET A 32 3.08 -20.46 -3.95
C MET A 32 1.68 -19.85 -3.91
N LEU A 33 0.72 -20.48 -4.59
CA LEU A 33 -0.68 -20.03 -4.55
C LEU A 33 -1.44 -20.70 -3.40
N SER A 34 -2.22 -19.89 -2.67
CA SER A 34 -3.14 -20.43 -1.67
C SER A 34 -4.43 -20.99 -2.29
N THR A 35 -4.74 -20.65 -3.52
CA THR A 35 -6.00 -21.03 -4.17
C THR A 35 -5.82 -22.09 -5.25
N PRO A 36 -6.87 -22.85 -5.59
CA PRO A 36 -6.89 -23.66 -6.81
C PRO A 36 -6.80 -22.79 -8.07
N HIS A 37 -6.30 -23.36 -9.15
CA HIS A 37 -6.27 -22.69 -10.44
C HIS A 37 -7.65 -22.42 -11.00
N LEU A 38 -7.78 -21.27 -11.66
CA LEU A 38 -8.95 -20.94 -12.47
C LEU A 38 -8.78 -21.48 -13.90
N THR A 39 -9.91 -21.66 -14.58
CA THR A 39 -9.94 -21.91 -16.02
C THR A 39 -9.68 -20.65 -16.86
N LYS A 40 -10.01 -19.47 -16.31
CA LYS A 40 -9.87 -18.17 -16.97
C LYS A 40 -9.42 -17.10 -15.98
N ASP A 41 -8.51 -16.23 -16.43
CA ASP A 41 -8.04 -15.07 -15.69
C ASP A 41 -9.03 -13.90 -15.72
N GLU A 42 -9.02 -13.10 -14.66
CA GLU A 42 -9.67 -11.79 -14.64
C GLU A 42 -8.72 -10.77 -15.28
N PHE A 43 -9.14 -10.16 -16.38
CA PHE A 43 -8.32 -9.19 -17.11
C PHE A 43 -8.70 -7.76 -16.71
N HIS A 44 -7.67 -6.98 -16.38
CA HIS A 44 -7.79 -5.54 -16.17
C HIS A 44 -7.10 -4.84 -17.34
N LEU A 45 -7.84 -3.99 -18.04
CA LEU A 45 -7.31 -3.17 -19.12
C LEU A 45 -6.78 -1.87 -18.51
N LEU A 46 -5.48 -1.64 -18.67
CA LEU A 46 -4.83 -0.40 -18.29
C LEU A 46 -4.66 0.43 -19.56
N LEU A 47 -5.48 1.47 -19.71
CA LEU A 47 -5.42 2.40 -20.83
C LEU A 47 -4.56 3.59 -20.41
N GLU A 48 -3.28 3.57 -20.78
CA GLU A 48 -2.33 4.62 -20.46
C GLU A 48 -2.36 5.74 -21.51
N TYR A 49 -2.18 6.98 -21.05
CA TYR A 49 -2.08 8.17 -21.90
C TYR A 49 -0.96 9.08 -21.35
N PRO A 50 -0.03 9.57 -22.18
CA PRO A 50 1.01 10.49 -21.76
C PRO A 50 0.45 11.90 -21.51
N LEU A 51 1.29 12.81 -21.02
CA LEU A 51 1.00 14.25 -20.98
C LEU A 51 0.92 14.79 -22.42
N ASP A 52 0.01 15.73 -22.66
CA ASP A 52 -0.21 16.41 -23.94
C ASP A 52 -0.60 15.48 -25.11
N GLU A 53 -1.13 14.30 -24.81
CA GLU A 53 -1.74 13.44 -25.83
C GLU A 53 -2.99 14.12 -26.37
N ASN A 54 -3.01 14.35 -27.68
CA ASN A 54 -4.14 14.93 -28.39
C ASN A 54 -4.99 13.81 -29.01
N TRP A 55 -6.29 13.84 -28.76
CA TRP A 55 -7.28 13.04 -29.45
C TRP A 55 -8.30 13.94 -30.16
N ASP A 56 -8.25 13.91 -31.49
CA ASP A 56 -9.18 14.57 -32.41
C ASP A 56 -9.28 16.09 -32.22
N ASP A 57 -8.17 16.74 -31.87
CA ASP A 57 -8.05 18.19 -31.61
C ASP A 57 -9.05 18.75 -30.57
N LYS A 58 -9.71 17.85 -29.83
CA LYS A 58 -10.77 18.15 -28.89
C LYS A 58 -10.37 17.82 -27.46
N TYR A 59 -9.59 16.77 -27.29
CA TYR A 59 -9.14 16.31 -25.99
C TYR A 59 -7.62 16.35 -25.95
N VAL A 60 -7.07 17.07 -24.98
CA VAL A 60 -5.62 17.08 -24.69
C VAL A 60 -5.45 16.66 -23.25
N SER A 61 -4.63 15.64 -23.01
CA SER A 61 -4.39 15.14 -21.65
C SER A 61 -3.54 16.14 -20.85
N PRO A 62 -3.99 16.58 -19.66
CA PRO A 62 -3.25 17.56 -18.86
C PRO A 62 -2.11 16.94 -18.03
N ARG A 63 -1.99 15.61 -18.06
CA ARG A 63 -0.96 14.82 -17.37
C ARG A 63 -0.86 13.42 -17.94
N ALA A 64 0.30 12.81 -17.78
CA ALA A 64 0.45 11.37 -17.98
C ALA A 64 -0.31 10.62 -16.87
N ASN A 65 -1.20 9.71 -17.24
CA ASN A 65 -1.96 8.90 -16.29
C ASN A 65 -2.50 7.64 -16.98
N ARG A 66 -3.31 6.86 -16.26
CA ARG A 66 -3.95 5.63 -16.76
C ARG A 66 -5.42 5.56 -16.33
N PHE A 67 -6.26 5.01 -17.19
CA PHE A 67 -7.64 4.63 -16.89
C PHE A 67 -7.74 3.11 -16.84
N ILE A 68 -8.29 2.57 -15.76
CA ILE A 68 -8.35 1.12 -15.52
C ILE A 68 -9.79 0.64 -15.70
N VAL A 69 -9.99 -0.35 -16.57
CA VAL A 69 -11.28 -1.01 -16.79
C VAL A 69 -11.15 -2.48 -16.45
N HIS A 70 -12.06 -3.02 -15.66
CA HIS A 70 -12.09 -4.43 -15.33
C HIS A 70 -13.54 -4.95 -15.23
N ASN A 71 -13.70 -6.26 -15.40
CA ASN A 71 -14.95 -6.99 -15.14
C ASN A 71 -14.64 -8.15 -14.18
N ASP A 72 -14.11 -7.80 -13.02
CA ASP A 72 -13.52 -8.74 -12.06
C ASP A 72 -14.55 -9.11 -10.99
N HIS A 73 -15.05 -10.35 -11.04
CA HIS A 73 -16.09 -10.82 -10.12
C HIS A 73 -15.52 -11.50 -8.87
N LYS A 74 -14.19 -11.54 -8.71
CA LYS A 74 -13.52 -12.36 -7.68
C LYS A 74 -12.79 -11.54 -6.65
N ASN A 75 -11.96 -10.59 -7.10
CA ASN A 75 -11.20 -9.73 -6.20
C ASN A 75 -12.09 -8.83 -5.33
N PRO A 76 -13.20 -8.24 -5.81
CA PRO A 76 -14.13 -7.48 -4.97
C PRO A 76 -14.83 -8.33 -3.90
N LEU A 77 -14.90 -9.65 -4.11
CA LEU A 77 -15.42 -10.60 -3.14
C LEU A 77 -14.32 -11.20 -2.25
N LEU A 78 -13.05 -10.81 -2.42
CA LEU A 78 -11.91 -11.44 -1.75
C LEU A 78 -11.97 -12.98 -1.85
N ALA A 79 -12.38 -13.52 -2.99
CA ALA A 79 -12.67 -14.97 -3.11
C ALA A 79 -11.45 -15.86 -2.82
N SER A 80 -10.23 -15.33 -2.95
CA SER A 80 -9.00 -16.03 -2.55
C SER A 80 -8.86 -16.27 -1.04
N LEU A 81 -9.61 -15.54 -0.22
CA LEU A 81 -9.57 -15.65 1.25
C LEU A 81 -10.06 -17.02 1.74
N ASP A 82 -10.99 -17.64 1.01
CA ASP A 82 -11.68 -18.87 1.45
C ASP A 82 -10.69 -20.03 1.65
N THR A 83 -9.66 -20.13 0.81
CA THR A 83 -8.60 -21.14 0.94
C THR A 83 -7.31 -20.58 1.55
N PHE A 84 -7.25 -19.26 1.76
CA PHE A 84 -6.06 -18.62 2.32
C PHE A 84 -5.83 -19.06 3.76
N TYR A 85 -6.88 -19.11 4.59
CA TYR A 85 -6.73 -19.42 6.01
C TYR A 85 -6.11 -20.81 6.26
N GLU A 86 -6.64 -21.84 5.61
CA GLU A 86 -6.17 -23.23 5.77
C GLU A 86 -4.69 -23.38 5.41
N LYS A 87 -4.28 -22.83 4.26
CA LYS A 87 -2.88 -22.89 3.84
C LYS A 87 -1.97 -21.99 4.66
N THR A 88 -2.47 -20.86 5.15
CA THR A 88 -1.66 -19.95 5.97
C THR A 88 -1.34 -20.56 7.33
N ALA A 89 -2.27 -21.33 7.92
CA ALA A 89 -2.00 -22.06 9.15
C ALA A 89 -0.84 -23.07 8.99
N ALA A 90 -0.80 -23.81 7.87
CA ALA A 90 0.31 -24.71 7.56
C ALA A 90 1.61 -23.96 7.23
N PHE A 91 1.50 -22.83 6.54
CA PHE A 91 2.62 -22.00 6.09
C PHE A 91 3.36 -21.30 7.25
N ARG A 92 2.66 -20.95 8.34
CA ARG A 92 3.22 -20.27 9.53
C ARG A 92 4.04 -19.01 9.17
N PRO A 93 3.41 -17.98 8.58
CA PRO A 93 4.12 -16.81 8.08
C PRO A 93 4.70 -15.94 9.21
N ASP A 94 5.92 -15.41 9.04
CA ASP A 94 6.44 -14.36 9.92
C ASP A 94 5.75 -12.99 9.68
N LEU A 95 5.28 -12.77 8.44
CA LEU A 95 4.68 -11.53 7.96
C LEU A 95 3.47 -11.84 7.06
N VAL A 96 2.35 -11.19 7.35
CA VAL A 96 1.15 -11.18 6.52
C VAL A 96 0.96 -9.79 5.94
N ILE A 97 0.69 -9.71 4.64
CA ILE A 97 0.42 -8.44 3.95
C ILE A 97 -0.98 -8.48 3.39
N VAL A 98 -1.77 -7.48 3.76
CA VAL A 98 -3.14 -7.26 3.31
C VAL A 98 -3.15 -6.09 2.34
N SER A 99 -3.74 -6.29 1.17
CA SER A 99 -3.96 -5.25 0.16
C SER A 99 -5.08 -5.70 -0.78
N GLY A 100 -5.43 -4.87 -1.76
CA GLY A 100 -6.45 -5.20 -2.76
C GLY A 100 -7.88 -4.88 -2.33
N LEU A 101 -8.11 -4.37 -1.12
CA LEU A 101 -9.46 -4.01 -0.66
C LEU A 101 -10.08 -2.87 -1.46
N GLN A 102 -9.26 -2.06 -2.15
CA GLN A 102 -9.75 -1.06 -3.10
C GLN A 102 -10.50 -1.65 -4.29
N MET A 103 -10.33 -2.95 -4.58
CA MET A 103 -11.13 -3.62 -5.61
C MET A 103 -12.62 -3.68 -5.25
N MET A 104 -12.96 -3.48 -3.98
CA MET A 104 -14.33 -3.44 -3.48
C MET A 104 -14.98 -2.05 -3.67
N ASP A 105 -14.18 -1.02 -4.00
CA ASP A 105 -14.57 0.38 -4.06
C ASP A 105 -15.58 0.63 -5.20
N ASN A 106 -16.77 1.12 -4.86
CA ASN A 106 -17.87 1.33 -5.81
C ASN A 106 -18.22 0.12 -6.69
N PHE A 107 -17.83 -1.09 -6.30
CA PHE A 107 -18.13 -2.30 -7.06
C PHE A 107 -19.64 -2.59 -6.99
N PRO A 108 -20.31 -2.98 -8.09
CA PRO A 108 -21.77 -3.11 -8.17
C PRO A 108 -22.30 -4.39 -7.50
N ILE A 109 -21.94 -4.58 -6.24
CA ILE A 109 -22.47 -5.61 -5.34
C ILE A 109 -22.93 -4.94 -4.04
N ASP A 110 -23.86 -5.59 -3.34
CA ASP A 110 -24.37 -5.12 -2.07
C ASP A 110 -23.23 -4.80 -1.09
N PHE A 111 -23.29 -3.60 -0.49
CA PHE A 111 -22.31 -3.16 0.48
C PHE A 111 -22.20 -4.11 1.68
N GLU A 112 -23.29 -4.76 2.10
CA GLU A 112 -23.26 -5.71 3.20
C GLU A 112 -22.48 -6.98 2.86
N VAL A 113 -22.49 -7.43 1.60
CA VAL A 113 -21.61 -8.51 1.14
C VAL A 113 -20.15 -8.09 1.27
N ARG A 114 -19.83 -6.87 0.84
CA ARG A 114 -18.47 -6.29 0.97
C ARG A 114 -18.04 -6.20 2.43
N ARG A 115 -18.90 -5.67 3.30
CA ARG A 115 -18.69 -5.58 4.75
C ARG A 115 -18.42 -6.95 5.36
N GLN A 116 -19.24 -7.96 5.04
CA GLN A 116 -19.07 -9.33 5.55
C GLN A 116 -17.71 -9.91 5.16
N ARG A 117 -17.26 -9.72 3.91
CA ARG A 117 -15.93 -10.20 3.48
C ARG A 117 -14.79 -9.53 4.24
N ILE A 118 -14.90 -8.24 4.56
CA ILE A 118 -13.93 -7.52 5.41
C ILE A 118 -13.94 -8.10 6.83
N GLN A 119 -15.11 -8.46 7.38
CA GLN A 119 -15.20 -9.10 8.70
C GLN A 119 -14.58 -10.49 8.73
N VAL A 120 -14.79 -11.30 7.67
CA VAL A 120 -14.12 -12.61 7.54
C VAL A 120 -12.60 -12.44 7.52
N LEU A 121 -12.09 -11.48 6.74
CA LEU A 121 -10.66 -11.15 6.70
C LEU A 121 -10.13 -10.77 8.08
N ARG A 122 -10.83 -9.89 8.80
CA ARG A 122 -10.48 -9.51 10.16
C ARG A 122 -10.38 -10.72 11.08
N GLN A 123 -11.36 -11.61 11.03
CA GLN A 123 -11.38 -12.80 11.89
C GLN A 123 -10.21 -13.73 11.55
N SER A 124 -9.93 -13.99 10.27
CA SER A 124 -8.79 -14.81 9.84
C SER A 124 -7.45 -14.25 10.36
N LEU A 125 -7.27 -12.93 10.34
CA LEU A 125 -6.06 -12.27 10.84
C LEU A 125 -5.93 -12.37 12.37
N ILE A 126 -7.06 -12.28 13.10
CA ILE A 126 -7.10 -12.48 14.56
C ILE A 126 -6.75 -13.92 14.92
N ASP A 127 -7.34 -14.89 14.23
CA ASP A 127 -7.11 -16.32 14.49
C ASP A 127 -5.65 -16.68 14.23
N LEU A 128 -5.09 -16.21 13.11
CA LEU A 128 -3.69 -16.41 12.76
C LEU A 128 -2.76 -15.91 13.88
N ARG A 129 -3.01 -14.71 14.39
CA ARG A 129 -2.19 -14.13 15.46
C ARG A 129 -2.44 -14.78 16.82
N THR A 130 -3.64 -15.28 17.06
CA THR A 130 -3.94 -16.04 18.28
C THR A 130 -3.11 -17.32 18.32
N ASN A 131 -2.91 -17.95 17.16
CA ASN A 131 -2.06 -19.13 17.02
C ASN A 131 -0.56 -18.80 17.05
N ASP A 132 -0.14 -17.66 16.49
CA ASP A 132 1.24 -17.17 16.61
C ASP A 132 1.29 -15.65 16.87
N PRO A 133 1.52 -15.23 18.14
CA PRO A 133 1.60 -13.82 18.52
C PRO A 133 2.76 -13.05 17.91
N LYS A 134 3.75 -13.72 17.28
CA LYS A 134 4.92 -13.06 16.68
C LYS A 134 4.62 -12.52 15.28
N VAL A 135 3.61 -13.06 14.60
CA VAL A 135 3.28 -12.67 13.23
C VAL A 135 2.95 -11.20 13.16
N ARG A 136 3.54 -10.53 12.16
CA ARG A 136 3.26 -9.12 11.86
C ARG A 136 2.27 -9.00 10.73
N ILE A 137 1.37 -8.04 10.84
CA ILE A 137 0.39 -7.73 9.81
C ILE A 137 0.68 -6.33 9.27
N HIS A 138 0.92 -6.24 7.96
CA HIS A 138 1.07 -5.00 7.24
C HIS A 138 -0.13 -4.78 6.32
N PHE A 139 -0.69 -3.58 6.33
CA PHE A 139 -1.76 -3.17 5.42
C PHE A 139 -1.21 -2.18 4.39
N GLU A 140 -1.20 -2.57 3.13
CA GLU A 140 -0.86 -1.67 2.03
C GLU A 140 -2.16 -1.07 1.48
N MET A 141 -2.35 0.23 1.74
CA MET A 141 -3.49 0.97 1.22
C MET A 141 -3.30 1.25 -0.28
N ALA A 142 -4.41 1.63 -0.90
CA ALA A 142 -4.46 2.09 -2.28
C ALA A 142 -5.56 3.17 -2.38
N SER A 143 -5.88 3.57 -3.61
CA SER A 143 -6.92 4.57 -3.86
C SER A 143 -8.31 4.09 -3.46
N PHE A 144 -8.98 4.86 -2.59
CA PHE A 144 -10.40 4.69 -2.25
C PHE A 144 -11.18 5.97 -2.59
N SER A 145 -12.36 5.80 -3.18
CA SER A 145 -13.28 6.87 -3.57
C SER A 145 -14.67 6.75 -2.91
N GLU A 146 -14.96 5.64 -2.24
CA GLU A 146 -16.17 5.41 -1.47
C GLU A 146 -15.90 5.57 0.04
N GLU A 147 -16.42 6.64 0.63
CA GLU A 147 -16.19 6.98 2.05
C GLU A 147 -16.63 5.86 3.00
N ILE A 148 -17.80 5.25 2.76
CA ILE A 148 -18.34 4.20 3.63
C ILE A 148 -17.46 2.94 3.62
N LEU A 149 -16.84 2.61 2.49
CA LEU A 149 -15.90 1.50 2.40
C LEU A 149 -14.62 1.80 3.16
N LEU A 150 -14.01 2.98 2.91
CA LEU A 150 -12.78 3.37 3.59
C LEU A 150 -12.98 3.38 5.11
N LYS A 151 -14.07 3.97 5.59
CA LYS A 151 -14.43 3.98 7.02
C LYS A 151 -14.60 2.56 7.58
N THR A 152 -15.26 1.68 6.84
CA THR A 152 -15.43 0.28 7.25
C THR A 152 -14.08 -0.43 7.37
N ILE A 153 -13.16 -0.21 6.43
CA ILE A 153 -11.81 -0.79 6.46
C ILE A 153 -11.01 -0.24 7.65
N THR A 154 -11.03 1.08 7.87
CA THR A 154 -10.28 1.69 8.97
C THR A 154 -10.79 1.19 10.32
N GLU A 155 -12.10 1.13 10.53
CA GLU A 155 -12.70 0.66 11.79
C GLU A 155 -12.50 -0.86 12.02
N THR A 156 -12.43 -1.65 10.94
CA THR A 156 -12.42 -3.13 11.04
C THR A 156 -10.99 -3.70 11.03
N ILE A 157 -10.11 -3.18 10.18
CA ILE A 157 -8.79 -3.76 9.91
C ILE A 157 -7.67 -3.01 10.64
N PHE A 158 -7.69 -1.67 10.67
CA PHE A 158 -6.57 -0.93 11.27
C PHE A 158 -6.32 -1.21 12.76
N PRO A 159 -7.33 -1.57 13.58
CA PRO A 159 -7.08 -1.94 14.97
C PRO A 159 -6.19 -3.18 15.15
N ILE A 160 -6.05 -4.01 14.12
CA ILE A 160 -5.33 -5.29 14.21
C ILE A 160 -4.01 -5.32 13.43
N VAL A 161 -3.61 -4.25 12.73
CA VAL A 161 -2.37 -4.22 11.94
C VAL A 161 -1.19 -3.64 12.74
N ASP A 162 0.02 -4.09 12.44
CA ASP A 162 1.26 -3.60 13.06
C ASP A 162 1.92 -2.48 12.22
N SER A 163 1.64 -2.46 10.92
CA SER A 163 2.17 -1.48 9.98
C SER A 163 1.17 -1.11 8.89
N ILE A 164 1.22 0.14 8.42
CA ILE A 164 0.46 0.60 7.26
C ILE A 164 1.42 1.21 6.21
N GLY A 165 1.15 0.98 4.93
CA GLY A 165 1.80 1.59 3.77
C GLY A 165 0.83 2.45 2.96
N LEU A 166 1.27 3.64 2.54
CA LEU A 166 0.43 4.70 1.95
C LEU A 166 1.26 5.57 0.98
N ASN A 167 0.66 6.11 -0.07
CA ASN A 167 1.19 7.24 -0.81
C ASN A 167 0.65 8.59 -0.28
N GLU A 168 0.98 9.70 -0.95
CA GLU A 168 0.51 11.03 -0.57
C GLU A 168 -1.00 11.23 -0.67
N GLN A 169 -1.66 10.58 -1.63
CA GLN A 169 -3.12 10.61 -1.79
C GLN A 169 -3.78 9.91 -0.61
N GLU A 170 -3.33 8.72 -0.27
CA GLU A 170 -3.89 7.92 0.82
C GLU A 170 -3.64 8.56 2.20
N VAL A 171 -2.47 9.17 2.41
CA VAL A 171 -2.20 9.96 3.63
C VAL A 171 -3.18 11.12 3.75
N ASN A 172 -3.40 11.87 2.67
CA ASN A 172 -4.35 12.98 2.67
C ASN A 172 -5.78 12.49 2.90
N ASN A 173 -6.19 11.38 2.27
CA ASN A 173 -7.53 10.83 2.42
C ASN A 173 -7.81 10.35 3.84
N LEU A 174 -6.89 9.61 4.45
CA LEU A 174 -7.01 9.23 5.85
C LEU A 174 -7.01 10.46 6.76
N TYR A 175 -6.14 11.44 6.52
CA TYR A 175 -6.10 12.64 7.35
C TYR A 175 -7.44 13.39 7.32
N ASN A 176 -8.05 13.54 6.14
CA ASN A 176 -9.37 14.18 6.02
C ASN A 176 -10.48 13.33 6.66
N LEU A 177 -10.46 12.02 6.49
CA LEU A 177 -11.46 11.14 7.10
C LEU A 177 -11.44 11.26 8.62
N TYR A 178 -10.25 11.22 9.23
CA TYR A 178 -10.09 11.30 10.68
C TYR A 178 -10.28 12.70 11.27
N THR A 179 -10.11 13.75 10.46
CA THR A 179 -10.24 15.15 10.94
C THR A 179 -11.63 15.74 10.66
N TYR A 180 -12.22 15.41 9.51
CA TYR A 180 -13.42 16.05 8.98
C TYR A 180 -14.55 15.07 8.62
N GLY A 181 -14.30 13.76 8.66
CA GLY A 181 -15.29 12.75 8.33
C GLY A 181 -15.60 12.61 6.84
N ASN A 182 -14.74 13.13 5.95
CA ASN A 182 -14.90 13.00 4.50
C ASN A 182 -13.59 12.60 3.81
N ILE A 183 -13.67 12.18 2.55
CA ILE A 183 -12.50 11.88 1.72
C ILE A 183 -12.13 13.06 0.81
N SER A 184 -10.85 13.19 0.49
CA SER A 184 -10.37 14.16 -0.48
C SER A 184 -10.18 13.50 -1.85
N PHE A 185 -10.48 14.22 -2.93
CA PHE A 185 -10.21 13.74 -4.30
C PHE A 185 -8.99 14.41 -4.93
N VAL A 186 -8.35 15.35 -4.20
CA VAL A 186 -7.25 16.16 -4.72
C VAL A 186 -6.09 16.08 -3.74
N SER A 187 -4.94 15.61 -4.23
CA SER A 187 -3.67 15.73 -3.54
C SER A 187 -2.66 16.48 -4.41
N ASP A 188 -1.72 17.12 -3.76
CA ASP A 188 -0.51 17.60 -4.42
C ASP A 188 0.39 16.38 -4.72
N PRO A 189 0.78 16.12 -5.98
CA PRO A 189 1.70 15.02 -6.31
C PRO A 189 3.14 15.26 -5.79
N TYR A 190 3.48 16.49 -5.39
CA TYR A 190 4.77 16.87 -4.80
C TYR A 190 4.57 17.56 -3.44
N PRO A 191 3.95 16.88 -2.46
CA PRO A 191 3.61 17.52 -1.21
C PRO A 191 4.88 17.91 -0.44
N ARG A 192 4.83 19.06 0.25
CA ARG A 192 5.94 19.47 1.12
C ARG A 192 6.21 18.39 2.18
N VAL A 193 7.47 17.99 2.37
CA VAL A 193 7.86 16.97 3.36
C VAL A 193 7.30 17.27 4.74
N ALA A 194 7.36 18.53 5.19
CA ALA A 194 6.80 18.98 6.47
C ALA A 194 5.32 18.63 6.65
N LEU A 195 4.51 18.80 5.59
CA LEU A 195 3.08 18.51 5.60
C LEU A 195 2.85 17.01 5.80
N VAL A 196 3.52 16.18 5.00
CA VAL A 196 3.38 14.72 5.08
C VAL A 196 3.83 14.21 6.44
N LEU A 197 4.96 14.71 6.98
CA LEU A 197 5.44 14.31 8.30
C LEU A 197 4.47 14.70 9.43
N ASP A 198 3.82 15.87 9.34
CA ASP A 198 2.79 16.28 10.30
C ASP A 198 1.54 15.40 10.19
N GLN A 199 1.08 15.10 8.98
CA GLN A 199 -0.05 14.19 8.74
C GLN A 199 0.26 12.78 9.26
N MET A 200 1.47 12.25 9.02
CA MET A 200 1.91 10.95 9.56
C MET A 200 1.85 10.92 11.09
N ARG A 201 2.29 11.98 11.77
CA ARG A 201 2.23 12.06 13.24
C ARG A 201 0.78 12.14 13.75
N HIS A 202 -0.06 12.93 13.08
CA HIS A 202 -1.48 13.04 13.41
C HIS A 202 -2.19 11.69 13.24
N LEU A 203 -2.04 11.05 12.08
CA LEU A 203 -2.59 9.73 11.79
C LEU A 203 -2.08 8.69 12.78
N TYR A 204 -0.78 8.67 13.06
CA TYR A 204 -0.23 7.77 14.08
C TYR A 204 -0.91 7.98 15.44
N SER A 205 -1.14 9.22 15.88
CA SER A 205 -1.81 9.50 17.15
C SER A 205 -3.23 8.94 17.19
N MET A 206 -4.02 9.16 16.13
CA MET A 206 -5.40 8.68 16.03
C MET A 206 -5.46 7.14 15.97
N LEU A 207 -4.71 6.56 15.03
CA LEU A 207 -4.72 5.12 14.77
C LEU A 207 -4.08 4.29 15.89
N ASN A 208 -3.06 4.82 16.55
CA ASN A 208 -2.45 4.14 17.69
C ASN A 208 -3.41 4.09 18.90
N SER A 209 -4.30 5.08 19.05
CA SER A 209 -5.37 5.04 20.06
C SER A 209 -6.39 3.94 19.73
N GLU A 210 -6.89 3.90 18.49
CA GLU A 210 -7.88 2.90 18.05
C GLU A 210 -7.34 1.47 18.04
N SER A 211 -6.07 1.29 17.65
CA SER A 211 -5.40 -0.01 17.65
C SER A 211 -4.88 -0.45 19.02
N THR A 212 -5.22 0.26 20.10
CA THR A 212 -4.74 -0.03 21.47
C THR A 212 -3.22 -0.17 21.55
N GLY A 213 -2.50 0.67 20.80
CA GLY A 213 -1.04 0.70 20.79
C GLY A 213 -0.36 -0.27 19.82
N ARG A 214 -1.14 -0.98 18.99
CA ARG A 214 -0.62 -2.03 18.10
C ARG A 214 0.03 -1.48 16.83
N LEU A 215 -0.56 -0.47 16.20
CA LEU A 215 0.07 0.17 15.05
C LEU A 215 1.38 0.83 15.49
N THR A 216 2.51 0.33 14.99
CA THR A 216 3.84 0.82 15.39
C THR A 216 4.71 1.28 14.24
N ARG A 217 4.20 1.20 12.99
CA ARG A 217 4.92 1.64 11.79
C ARG A 217 3.99 2.20 10.72
N ILE A 218 4.32 3.37 10.18
CA ILE A 218 3.70 3.93 8.97
C ILE A 218 4.81 4.16 7.95
N HIS A 219 4.64 3.65 6.73
CA HIS A 219 5.55 3.88 5.62
C HIS A 219 4.82 4.68 4.56
N VAL A 220 5.22 5.94 4.39
CA VAL A 220 4.71 6.78 3.32
C VAL A 220 5.70 6.78 2.16
N HIS A 221 5.21 6.50 0.95
CA HIS A 221 5.99 6.53 -0.27
C HIS A 221 5.38 7.53 -1.25
N THR A 222 6.11 8.60 -1.55
CA THR A 222 5.69 9.60 -2.54
C THR A 222 6.59 9.50 -3.77
N LEU A 223 6.27 10.27 -4.81
CA LEU A 223 7.14 10.36 -5.98
C LEU A 223 8.55 10.90 -5.64
N ALA A 224 8.63 11.94 -4.80
CA ALA A 224 9.89 12.64 -4.52
C ALA A 224 10.69 12.09 -3.33
N PHE A 225 10.02 11.53 -2.33
CA PHE A 225 10.66 11.01 -1.12
C PHE A 225 9.84 9.88 -0.48
N GLN A 226 10.49 9.11 0.38
CA GLN A 226 9.81 8.13 1.25
C GLN A 226 10.15 8.41 2.70
N ALA A 227 9.20 8.14 3.60
CA ALA A 227 9.34 8.33 5.03
C ALA A 227 8.80 7.13 5.80
N ILE A 228 9.55 6.67 6.81
CA ILE A 228 9.09 5.64 7.73
C ILE A 228 8.99 6.26 9.13
N LEU A 229 7.77 6.29 9.67
CA LEU A 229 7.51 6.57 11.07
C LEU A 229 7.46 5.23 11.81
N ALA A 230 8.22 5.10 12.90
CA ALA A 230 8.14 3.93 13.77
C ALA A 230 8.10 4.34 15.24
N LYS A 231 7.33 3.61 16.06
CA LYS A 231 7.26 3.81 17.50
C LYS A 231 8.63 3.56 18.13
N LYS A 232 9.09 4.50 18.96
CA LYS A 232 10.33 4.34 19.73
C LYS A 232 10.23 3.11 20.64
N GLY A 233 11.27 2.27 20.65
CA GLY A 233 11.30 1.03 21.43
C GLY A 233 10.50 -0.13 20.83
N SER A 234 9.95 0.02 19.61
CA SER A 234 9.35 -1.10 18.88
C SER A 234 10.42 -2.04 18.31
N ASN A 235 9.99 -3.21 17.85
CA ASN A 235 10.89 -4.23 17.27
C ASN A 235 11.32 -3.93 15.82
N TRP A 236 10.94 -2.77 15.26
CA TRP A 236 11.34 -2.38 13.91
C TRP A 236 12.82 -1.97 13.91
N LYS A 237 13.65 -2.79 13.27
CA LYS A 237 15.10 -2.59 13.12
C LYS A 237 15.45 -2.08 11.72
N ALA A 238 16.69 -1.59 11.57
CA ALA A 238 17.26 -1.20 10.27
C ALA A 238 16.43 -0.18 9.47
N LEU A 239 15.69 0.72 10.13
CA LEU A 239 14.75 1.66 9.50
C LEU A 239 15.40 2.51 8.40
N MET A 240 16.65 2.98 8.61
CA MET A 240 17.38 3.75 7.62
C MET A 240 17.68 2.92 6.35
N ALA A 241 18.22 1.71 6.52
CA ALA A 241 18.50 0.81 5.41
C ALA A 241 17.22 0.40 4.67
N SER A 242 16.13 0.16 5.40
CA SER A 242 14.82 -0.16 4.82
C SER A 242 14.27 1.00 3.98
N SER A 243 14.40 2.24 4.44
CA SER A 243 13.98 3.43 3.68
C SER A 243 14.82 3.61 2.41
N ALA A 244 16.15 3.49 2.52
CA ALA A 244 17.05 3.57 1.38
C ALA A 244 16.79 2.46 0.35
N LYS A 245 16.62 1.21 0.80
CA LYS A 245 16.28 0.07 -0.07
C LYS A 245 14.94 0.29 -0.77
N ALA A 246 13.92 0.77 -0.07
CA ALA A 246 12.61 1.04 -0.68
C ALA A 246 12.69 2.10 -1.80
N ALA A 247 13.44 3.20 -1.57
CA ALA A 247 13.67 4.23 -2.60
C ALA A 247 14.45 3.69 -3.81
N LEU A 248 15.52 2.92 -3.57
CA LEU A 248 16.31 2.29 -4.64
C LEU A 248 15.50 1.26 -5.44
N THR A 249 14.65 0.49 -4.76
CA THR A 249 13.77 -0.50 -5.41
C THR A 249 12.74 0.19 -6.30
N ALA A 250 12.16 1.32 -5.87
CA ALA A 250 11.26 2.11 -6.71
C ALA A 250 11.98 2.59 -7.98
N HIS A 251 13.17 3.18 -7.85
CA HIS A 251 13.96 3.64 -9.00
C HIS A 251 14.31 2.50 -9.97
N ARG A 252 14.84 1.38 -9.47
CA ARG A 252 15.18 0.20 -10.27
C ARG A 252 13.98 -0.35 -11.04
N HIS A 253 12.82 -0.38 -10.39
CA HIS A 253 11.59 -0.83 -11.02
C HIS A 253 11.17 0.09 -12.16
N THR A 254 11.13 1.41 -11.93
CA THR A 254 10.75 2.41 -12.94
C THR A 254 11.72 2.43 -14.12
N CYS A 255 13.03 2.30 -13.87
CA CYS A 255 14.03 2.32 -14.93
C CYS A 255 14.24 0.95 -15.61
N GLY A 256 13.59 -0.12 -15.12
CA GLY A 256 13.77 -1.47 -15.65
C GLY A 256 15.22 -1.98 -15.54
N SER A 257 15.99 -1.50 -14.55
CA SER A 257 17.42 -1.79 -14.40
C SER A 257 17.74 -2.19 -12.96
N GLU A 258 18.63 -3.17 -12.78
CA GLU A 258 19.14 -3.56 -11.46
C GLU A 258 20.19 -2.58 -10.92
N VAL A 259 20.82 -1.81 -11.81
CA VAL A 259 21.83 -0.80 -11.48
C VAL A 259 21.21 0.60 -11.56
N ILE A 260 21.60 1.48 -10.64
CA ILE A 260 21.22 2.89 -10.67
C ILE A 260 22.07 3.58 -11.74
N ASP A 261 21.45 3.93 -12.87
CA ASP A 261 22.07 4.78 -13.88
C ASP A 261 21.80 6.24 -13.51
N VAL A 262 22.82 6.89 -12.94
CA VAL A 262 22.73 8.29 -12.49
C VAL A 262 22.40 9.26 -13.63
N ASN A 263 22.69 8.90 -14.89
CA ASN A 263 22.34 9.73 -16.06
C ASN A 263 20.85 9.65 -16.40
N LYS A 264 20.15 8.62 -15.91
CA LYS A 264 18.70 8.42 -16.07
C LYS A 264 17.94 8.73 -14.78
N ALA A 265 18.64 9.23 -13.75
CA ALA A 265 18.05 9.60 -12.48
C ALA A 265 17.91 11.12 -12.36
N LYS A 266 16.84 11.56 -11.70
CA LYS A 266 16.62 12.96 -11.34
C LYS A 266 16.22 13.04 -9.87
N LEU A 267 16.95 13.86 -9.11
CA LEU A 267 16.50 14.28 -7.79
C LEU A 267 15.42 15.33 -7.95
N ILE A 268 14.28 15.07 -7.33
CA ILE A 268 13.07 15.92 -7.40
C ILE A 268 12.61 16.36 -6.00
N VAL A 269 13.37 16.01 -4.96
CA VAL A 269 13.21 16.57 -3.61
C VAL A 269 13.98 17.89 -3.52
N ASP A 270 13.47 18.83 -2.72
CA ASP A 270 14.15 20.09 -2.46
C ASP A 270 15.51 19.87 -1.76
N GLU A 271 16.48 20.76 -2.01
CA GLU A 271 17.80 20.81 -1.36
C GLU A 271 17.72 20.93 0.17
N SER A 272 16.55 21.27 0.71
CA SER A 272 16.29 21.22 2.14
C SER A 272 14.79 21.15 2.41
N PHE A 273 14.41 20.59 3.55
CA PHE A 273 13.02 20.57 3.98
C PHE A 273 12.87 20.87 5.48
N SER A 274 11.69 21.34 5.87
CA SER A 274 11.33 21.51 7.29
C SER A 274 10.77 20.22 7.87
N THR A 275 11.07 19.91 9.13
CA THR A 275 10.56 18.70 9.80
C THR A 275 9.09 18.77 10.22
N THR A 276 8.52 19.97 10.26
CA THR A 276 7.12 20.27 10.61
C THR A 276 6.73 21.65 10.08
N ARG A 277 5.43 21.90 9.89
CA ARG A 277 4.86 23.20 9.58
C ARG A 277 4.76 24.10 10.81
N SER A 278 4.59 23.50 12.00
CA SER A 278 4.53 24.22 13.28
C SER A 278 5.82 24.99 13.53
N ASP A 279 5.73 26.21 14.04
CA ASP A 279 6.92 26.99 14.44
C ASP A 279 7.61 26.40 15.68
N SER A 280 6.89 25.63 16.50
CA SER A 280 7.47 24.89 17.60
C SER A 280 8.28 23.69 17.09
N ASN A 281 9.56 23.59 17.50
CA ASN A 281 10.47 22.49 17.13
C ASN A 281 10.73 22.33 15.62
N LYS A 282 10.49 23.36 14.81
CA LYS A 282 10.82 23.38 13.38
C LYS A 282 12.33 23.27 13.20
N ARG A 283 12.78 22.26 12.47
CA ARG A 283 14.18 22.12 12.04
C ARG A 283 14.22 22.09 10.52
N ARG A 284 15.19 22.81 9.94
CA ARG A 284 15.52 22.71 8.52
C ARG A 284 16.58 21.63 8.37
N ILE A 285 16.30 20.64 7.55
CA ILE A 285 17.24 19.57 7.19
C ILE A 285 17.72 19.86 5.78
N GLY A 286 19.03 20.05 5.61
CA GLY A 286 19.64 20.12 4.28
C GLY A 286 19.78 18.72 3.70
N PHE A 287 19.62 18.61 2.38
CA PHE A 287 19.97 17.40 1.65
C PHE A 287 21.49 17.34 1.52
N ASP A 288 22.10 16.24 1.95
CA ASP A 288 23.51 15.98 1.77
C ASP A 288 23.68 14.68 0.99
N ALA A 289 24.01 14.82 -0.30
CA ALA A 289 24.18 13.68 -1.20
C ALA A 289 25.42 12.81 -0.87
N LYS A 290 26.28 13.24 0.05
CA LYS A 290 27.55 12.56 0.38
C LYS A 290 27.48 11.71 1.65
N ASN A 291 26.36 11.71 2.37
CA ASN A 291 26.14 10.93 3.61
C ASN A 291 25.15 9.79 3.42
#